data_AF-A0A833PG94-F1
#
_entry.id   AF-A0A833PG94-F1
#
_cell.length_a   1.000
_cell.length_b   1.000
_cell.length_c   1.000
_cell.angle_alpha   90.00
_cell.angle_beta   90.00
_cell.angle_gamma   90.00
#
_symmetry.space_group_name_H-M   'P 1'
#
loop_
_entity.id
_entity.type
_entity.pdbx_description
1 polymer ?
#
loop_
_entity_poly.entity_id
_entity_poly.type
_entity_poly.pdbx_seq_one_letter_code
_entity_poly.pdbx_strand_id
1 'polypeptide(L)'
;MIYAEHIPLTTTDLTEDDQANQQFEQLIQTNHQIEKHQEQFDLLKHQLQAKMQQAERATFKIGSVTWKKSKNSVSLDSKALLKSHPEYLNQFPQSKQGSRRFNIYTNDD
;
A
#
# COMPACT_ATOMS: atom_id res chain seq x y z
N MET A 1 -14.28 1.82 28.24
CA MET A 1 -14.37 1.16 26.91
C MET A 1 -14.02 2.22 25.88
N ILE A 2 -12.97 2.00 25.08
CA ILE A 2 -12.38 3.01 24.16
C ILE A 2 -12.65 2.69 22.68
N TYR A 3 -13.71 1.92 22.40
CA TYR A 3 -14.06 1.59 21.03
C TYR A 3 -15.01 2.66 20.50
N ALA A 4 -14.59 3.31 19.42
CA ALA A 4 -15.46 4.18 18.64
C ALA A 4 -16.71 3.39 18.25
N GLU A 5 -17.88 3.98 18.44
CA GLU A 5 -19.14 3.41 17.99
C GLU A 5 -19.05 3.07 16.50
N HIS A 6 -19.51 1.88 16.14
CA HIS A 6 -19.49 1.40 14.76
C HIS A 6 -20.55 2.15 13.95
N ILE A 7 -20.15 3.23 13.28
CA ILE A 7 -21.02 3.95 12.35
C ILE A 7 -21.22 3.04 11.12
N PRO A 8 -22.46 2.64 10.78
CA PRO A 8 -22.71 1.83 9.59
C PRO A 8 -22.27 2.59 8.33
N LEU A 9 -21.72 1.88 7.35
CA LEU A 9 -21.29 2.48 6.10
C LEU A 9 -22.49 3.10 5.38
N THR A 10 -22.40 4.39 5.06
CA THR A 10 -23.32 5.02 4.12
C THR A 10 -23.02 4.50 2.72
N THR A 11 -24.05 3.96 2.05
CA THR A 11 -23.93 3.37 0.72
C THR A 11 -24.79 4.16 -0.27
N THR A 12 -24.22 4.48 -1.42
CA THR A 12 -24.94 5.07 -2.57
C THR A 12 -25.02 4.02 -3.66
N ASP A 13 -26.23 3.76 -4.17
CA ASP A 13 -26.45 2.87 -5.31
C ASP A 13 -26.29 3.65 -6.61
N LEU A 14 -25.39 3.20 -7.48
CA LEU A 14 -25.10 3.79 -8.80
C LEU A 14 -25.45 2.82 -9.94
N THR A 15 -26.16 1.73 -9.66
CA THR A 15 -26.46 0.69 -10.65
C THR A 15 -27.27 1.21 -11.86
N GLU A 16 -28.07 2.25 -11.68
CA GLU A 16 -28.84 2.89 -12.77
C GLU A 16 -28.08 4.04 -13.47
N ASP A 17 -26.85 4.35 -13.06
CA ASP A 17 -26.01 5.37 -13.71
C ASP A 17 -25.07 4.72 -14.74
N ASP A 18 -25.53 4.68 -16.00
CA ASP A 18 -24.77 4.11 -17.13
C ASP A 18 -23.35 4.69 -17.25
N GLN A 19 -23.18 5.98 -16.96
CA GLN A 19 -21.90 6.67 -17.09
C GLN A 19 -20.93 6.24 -15.99
N ALA A 20 -21.42 6.13 -14.75
CA ALA A 20 -20.66 5.62 -13.63
C ALA A 20 -20.29 4.14 -13.80
N ASN A 21 -21.22 3.32 -14.31
CA ASN A 21 -20.96 1.90 -14.61
C ASN A 21 -19.85 1.74 -15.66
N GLN A 22 -19.88 2.50 -16.75
CA GLN A 22 -18.81 2.49 -17.76
C GLN A 22 -17.45 2.91 -17.19
N GLN A 23 -17.43 3.94 -16.33
CA GLN A 23 -16.19 4.35 -15.64
C GLN A 23 -15.66 3.24 -14.75
N PHE A 24 -16.54 2.54 -14.02
CA PHE A 24 -16.16 1.45 -13.14
C PHE A 24 -15.57 0.26 -13.91
N GLU A 25 -16.16 -0.11 -15.05
CA GLU A 25 -15.60 -1.13 -15.95
C GLU A 25 -14.21 -0.74 -16.46
N GLN A 26 -14.03 0.50 -16.92
CA GLN A 26 -12.73 1.00 -17.37
C GLN A 26 -11.70 0.99 -16.23
N LEU A 27 -12.13 1.35 -15.01
CA LEU A 27 -11.29 1.35 -13.83
C LEU A 27 -10.81 -0.07 -13.48
N ILE A 28 -11.69 -1.08 -13.52
CA ILE A 28 -11.31 -2.48 -13.31
C ILE A 28 -10.27 -2.93 -14.34
N GLN A 29 -10.52 -2.66 -15.62
CA GLN A 29 -9.61 -3.03 -16.70
C GLN A 29 -8.23 -2.37 -16.54
N THR A 30 -8.22 -1.09 -16.17
CA THR A 30 -6.97 -0.33 -15.93
C THR A 30 -6.22 -0.88 -14.72
N ASN A 31 -6.92 -1.22 -13.63
CA ASN A 31 -6.31 -1.79 -12.43
C ASN A 31 -5.61 -3.12 -12.75
N HIS A 32 -6.26 -4.00 -13.51
CA HIS A 32 -5.67 -5.28 -13.94
C HIS A 32 -4.45 -5.10 -14.86
N GLN A 33 -4.44 -4.07 -15.73
CA GLN A 33 -3.25 -3.74 -16.52
C GLN A 33 -2.09 -3.26 -15.64
N ILE A 34 -2.38 -2.43 -14.63
CA ILE A 34 -1.39 -1.97 -13.66
C ILE A 34 -0.79 -3.16 -12.93
N GLU A 35 -1.61 -4.09 -12.45
CA GLU A 35 -1.16 -5.29 -11.73
C GLU A 35 -0.21 -6.13 -12.60
N LYS A 36 -0.59 -6.42 -13.86
CA LYS A 36 0.28 -7.15 -14.80
C LYS A 36 1.60 -6.44 -15.08
N HIS A 37 1.55 -5.13 -15.29
CA HIS A 37 2.76 -4.34 -15.52
C HIS A 37 3.64 -4.26 -14.26
N GLN A 38 3.03 -4.23 -13.08
CA GLN A 38 3.73 -4.25 -11.80
C GLN A 38 4.45 -5.59 -11.59
N GLU A 39 3.79 -6.72 -11.84
CA GLU A 39 4.41 -8.05 -11.79
C GLU A 39 5.60 -8.16 -12.75
N GLN A 40 5.42 -7.70 -13.99
CA GLN A 40 6.50 -7.71 -14.98
C GLN A 40 7.66 -6.80 -14.55
N PHE A 41 7.35 -5.61 -14.03
CA PHE A 41 8.35 -4.67 -13.52
C PHE A 41 9.14 -5.28 -12.36
N ASP A 42 8.47 -5.91 -11.41
CA ASP A 42 9.10 -6.54 -10.25
C ASP A 42 9.96 -7.74 -10.65
N LEU A 43 9.51 -8.55 -11.62
CA LEU A 43 10.32 -9.62 -12.21
C LEU A 43 11.61 -9.08 -12.83
N LEU A 44 11.52 -8.03 -13.66
CA LEU A 44 12.68 -7.40 -14.29
C LEU A 44 13.64 -6.81 -13.25
N LYS A 45 13.11 -6.12 -12.25
CA LYS A 45 13.89 -5.57 -11.14
C LYS A 45 14.63 -6.68 -10.39
N HIS A 46 13.96 -7.78 -10.07
CA HIS A 46 14.56 -8.94 -9.40
C HIS A 46 15.69 -9.55 -10.25
N GLN A 47 15.47 -9.72 -11.56
CA GLN A 47 16.50 -10.24 -12.48
C GLN A 47 17.72 -9.32 -12.56
N LEU A 48 17.52 -8.00 -12.62
CA LEU A 48 18.63 -7.04 -12.62
C LEU A 48 19.38 -7.06 -11.28
N GLN A 49 18.67 -7.13 -10.16
CA GLN A 49 19.27 -7.27 -8.84
C GLN A 49 20.09 -8.56 -8.72
N ALA A 50 19.59 -9.69 -9.22
CA ALA A 50 20.33 -10.95 -9.24
C ALA A 50 21.63 -10.84 -10.07
N LYS A 51 21.61 -10.11 -11.18
CA LYS A 51 22.81 -9.83 -12.00
C LYS A 51 23.81 -8.91 -11.30
N MET A 52 23.35 -7.98 -10.46
CA MET A 52 24.19 -7.08 -9.68
C MET A 52 24.99 -7.80 -8.59
N GLN A 53 24.53 -8.97 -8.12
CA GLN A 53 25.17 -9.74 -7.05
C GLN A 53 25.37 -8.87 -5.78
N GLN A 54 26.63 -8.58 -5.42
CA GLN A 54 27.00 -7.74 -4.27
C GLN A 54 27.26 -6.27 -4.66
N ALA A 55 27.17 -5.93 -5.95
CA ALA A 55 27.40 -4.56 -6.41
C ALA A 55 26.23 -3.64 -6.04
N GLU A 56 26.53 -2.48 -5.49
CA GLU A 56 25.51 -1.47 -5.13
C GLU A 56 25.02 -0.65 -6.34
N ARG A 57 25.65 -0.80 -7.51
CA ARG A 57 25.35 -0.06 -8.73
C ARG A 57 25.62 -0.92 -9.97
N ALA A 58 24.72 -0.84 -10.95
CA ALA A 58 24.94 -1.34 -12.30
C ALA A 58 24.69 -0.22 -13.32
N THR A 59 25.55 -0.16 -14.34
CA THR A 59 25.44 0.76 -15.47
C THR A 59 25.05 -0.01 -16.72
N PHE A 60 24.15 0.56 -17.51
CA PHE A 60 23.64 0.04 -18.77
C PHE A 60 23.87 1.06 -19.88
N LYS A 61 23.65 0.67 -21.14
CA LYS A 61 23.81 1.55 -22.31
C LYS A 61 23.00 2.86 -22.21
N ILE A 62 21.85 2.81 -21.52
CA ILE A 62 20.88 3.91 -21.44
C ILE A 62 20.71 4.51 -20.03
N GLY A 63 21.52 4.08 -19.05
CA GLY A 63 21.33 4.56 -17.67
C GLY A 63 21.98 3.69 -16.62
N SER A 64 21.48 3.76 -15.38
CA SER A 64 22.05 3.03 -14.26
C SER A 64 21.01 2.81 -13.16
N VAL A 65 21.19 1.75 -12.38
CA VAL A 65 20.41 1.48 -11.17
C VAL A 65 21.33 1.39 -9.95
N THR A 66 20.80 1.73 -8.78
CA THR A 66 21.48 1.55 -7.49
C THR A 66 20.63 0.72 -6.55
N TRP A 67 21.27 -0.19 -5.82
CA TRP A 67 20.65 -1.06 -4.83
C TRP A 67 21.39 -0.91 -3.51
N LYS A 68 20.93 0.04 -2.69
CA LYS A 68 21.50 0.31 -1.38
C LYS A 68 20.62 -0.31 -0.31
N LYS A 69 21.22 -1.08 0.58
CA LYS A 69 20.52 -1.55 1.78
C LYS A 69 20.22 -0.33 2.66
N SER A 70 18.96 -0.11 3.02
CA SER A 70 18.60 0.89 4.01
C SER A 70 19.36 0.61 5.32
N LYS A 71 19.88 1.66 5.95
CA LYS A 71 20.55 1.54 7.26
C LYS A 71 19.58 0.84 8.22
N ASN A 72 20.10 -0.09 9.04
CA ASN A 72 19.30 -0.73 10.08
C ASN A 72 18.65 0.37 10.94
N SER A 73 17.33 0.46 10.90
CA SER A 73 16.56 1.36 11.76
C SER A 73 15.99 0.56 12.91
N VAL A 74 16.17 1.07 14.13
CA VAL A 74 15.41 0.59 15.28
C VAL A 74 14.11 1.40 15.31
N SER A 75 12.98 0.71 15.16
CA SER A 75 11.66 1.31 15.35
C SER A 75 11.14 0.93 16.72
N LEU A 76 10.46 1.86 17.38
CA LEU A 76 9.82 1.60 18.66
C LEU A 76 8.68 0.60 18.46
N ASP A 77 8.72 -0.54 19.16
CA ASP A 77 7.57 -1.43 19.23
C ASP A 77 6.52 -0.84 20.18
N SER A 78 5.70 0.06 19.64
CA SER A 78 4.66 0.73 20.40
C SER A 78 3.62 -0.26 20.96
N LYS A 79 3.43 -1.44 20.35
CA LYS A 79 2.49 -2.44 20.87
C LYS A 79 3.03 -3.09 22.14
N ALA A 80 4.30 -3.52 22.11
CA ALA A 80 4.96 -4.08 23.28
C ALA A 80 5.08 -3.04 24.40
N LEU A 81 5.46 -1.80 24.07
CA LEU A 81 5.58 -0.70 25.03
C LEU A 81 4.24 -0.37 25.70
N LEU A 82 3.16 -0.22 24.92
CA LEU A 82 1.84 0.10 25.48
C LEU A 82 1.23 -1.09 26.26
N LYS A 83 1.64 -2.32 25.96
CA LYS A 83 1.26 -3.49 26.75
C LYS A 83 1.90 -3.48 28.15
N SER A 84 3.15 -3.03 28.26
CA SER A 84 3.83 -2.91 29.56
C SER A 84 3.53 -1.59 30.29
N HIS A 85 3.29 -0.51 29.54
CA HIS A 85 3.09 0.85 30.03
C HIS A 85 1.90 1.52 29.33
N PRO A 86 0.65 1.15 29.68
CA PRO A 86 -0.55 1.72 29.08
C PRO A 86 -0.71 3.23 29.36
N GLU A 87 -0.10 3.75 30.41
CA GLU A 87 -0.12 5.17 30.78
C GLU A 87 0.42 6.10 29.68
N TYR A 88 1.36 5.62 28.86
CA TYR A 88 1.95 6.43 27.80
C TYR A 88 0.99 6.78 26.67
N LEU A 89 -0.09 6.01 26.49
CA LEU A 89 -1.13 6.37 25.52
C LEU A 89 -1.82 7.69 25.88
N ASN A 90 -2.01 7.94 27.19
CA ASN A 90 -2.62 9.17 27.68
C ASN A 90 -1.63 10.32 27.79
N GLN A 91 -0.36 10.02 28.09
CA GLN A 91 0.68 11.04 28.23
C GLN A 91 1.20 11.56 26.88
N PHE A 92 1.19 10.72 25.84
CA PHE A 92 1.71 11.04 24.51
C PHE A 92 0.71 10.68 23.40
N PRO A 93 -0.51 11.26 23.39
CA PRO A 93 -1.49 10.96 22.36
C PRO A 93 -1.03 11.54 21.02
N GLN A 94 -0.83 10.66 20.03
CA GLN A 94 -0.65 11.09 18.65
C GLN A 94 -1.96 10.89 17.89
N SER A 95 -2.66 11.99 17.58
CA SER A 95 -3.84 11.94 16.71
C SER A 95 -3.42 11.62 15.28
N LYS A 96 -3.93 10.51 14.73
CA LYS A 96 -3.82 10.18 13.31
C LYS A 96 -5.19 10.37 12.70
N GLN A 97 -5.30 11.30 11.75
CA GLN A 97 -6.53 11.42 10.99
C GLN A 97 -6.74 10.17 10.15
N GLY A 98 -7.95 9.60 10.20
CA GLY A 98 -8.33 8.51 9.33
C GLY A 98 -8.24 8.96 7.86
N SER A 99 -7.69 8.11 7.02
CA SER A 99 -7.68 8.33 5.56
C SER A 99 -8.70 7.40 4.91
N ARG A 100 -9.46 7.92 3.94
CA ARG A 100 -10.37 7.10 3.15
C ARG A 100 -9.53 6.22 2.21
N ARG A 101 -9.80 4.91 2.23
CA ARG A 101 -9.20 3.96 1.30
C ARG A 101 -10.16 3.72 0.15
N PHE A 102 -9.63 3.72 -1.07
CA PHE A 102 -10.37 3.36 -2.26
C PHE A 102 -10.03 1.91 -2.60
N ASN A 103 -10.91 0.99 -2.27
CA ASN A 103 -10.77 -0.44 -2.59
C ASN A 103 -11.75 -0.77 -3.72
N ILE A 104 -11.29 -1.56 -4.69
CA ILE A 104 -12.11 -2.07 -5.79
C ILE A 104 -12.47 -3.50 -5.44
N TYR A 105 -13.74 -3.86 -5.58
CA TYR A 105 -14.24 -5.22 -5.43
C TYR A 105 -15.03 -5.57 -6.69
N THR A 106 -14.82 -6.75 -7.23
CA THR A 106 -15.60 -7.28 -8.36
C THR A 106 -16.43 -8.47 -7.88
N ASN A 107 -17.52 -8.79 -8.58
CA ASN A 107 -18.38 -9.92 -8.19
C ASN A 107 -17.75 -11.30 -8.48
N ASP A 108 -16.61 -11.34 -9.19
CA ASP A 108 -15.91 -12.57 -9.58
C ASP A 108 -14.72 -12.93 -8.66
N ASP A 109 -14.50 -12.18 -7.57
CA ASP A 109 -13.50 -12.46 -6.52
C ASP A 109 -14.09 -13.16 -5.27
#